data_AF-A0A534LT55-F1
#
_entry.id   AF-A0A534LT55-F1
#
_cell.length_a   1.000
_cell.length_b   1.000
_cell.length_c   1.000
_cell.angle_alpha   90.00
_cell.angle_beta   90.00
_cell.angle_gamma   90.00
#
_symmetry.space_group_name_H-M   'P 1'
#
loop_
_entity.id
_entity.type
_entity.pdbx_description
1 polymer ?
#
loop_
_entity_poly.entity_id
_entity_poly.type
_entity_poly.pdbx_seq_one_letter_code
_entity_poly.pdbx_strand_id
1 'polypeptide(L)'
;MLTLVHQFVRDSFQGPQGTGGELKSFQVDDKEVTIAKGLFLYLAVVGKGTKPRALPSRLVRFLAGLETAYGPRLEKWDGLRSSTGNLDADLAWFLRKGYRLPTLGRAVRYHA
;
A
#
# COMPACT_ATOMS: atom_id res chain seq x y z
N MET A 1 -4.91 15.85 14.92
CA MET A 1 -4.10 15.50 13.71
C MET A 1 -4.43 14.12 13.14
N LEU A 2 -4.60 13.08 13.96
CA LEU A 2 -5.05 11.74 13.51
C LEU A 2 -6.46 11.76 12.86
N THR A 3 -7.31 12.67 13.32
CA THR A 3 -8.71 12.84 12.89
C THR A 3 -8.87 13.19 11.42
N LEU A 4 -7.96 13.97 10.83
CA LEU A 4 -8.04 14.35 9.41
C LEU A 4 -7.74 13.16 8.48
N VAL A 5 -6.75 12.34 8.85
CA VAL A 5 -6.46 11.09 8.12
C VAL A 5 -7.65 10.13 8.26
N HIS A 6 -8.21 10.02 9.47
CA HIS A 6 -9.36 9.15 9.73
C HIS A 6 -10.63 9.60 8.98
N GLN A 7 -10.88 10.90 8.92
CA GLN A 7 -12.02 11.50 8.21
C GLN A 7 -11.85 11.37 6.70
N PHE A 8 -10.63 11.55 6.17
CA PHE A 8 -10.35 11.27 4.76
C PHE A 8 -10.49 9.78 4.42
N VAL A 9 -10.09 8.88 5.31
CA VAL A 9 -10.31 7.42 5.17
C VAL A 9 -11.79 7.04 5.29
N ARG A 10 -12.64 7.92 5.84
CA ARG A 10 -14.08 7.72 5.83
C ARG A 10 -14.70 8.26 4.53
N ASP A 11 -14.33 9.48 4.15
CA ASP A 11 -14.91 10.20 3.02
C ASP A 11 -14.44 9.68 1.66
N SER A 12 -13.20 9.20 1.57
CA SER A 12 -12.65 8.62 0.33
C SER A 12 -13.25 7.27 -0.04
N PHE A 13 -14.02 6.66 0.86
CA PHE A 13 -14.41 5.24 0.79
C PHE A 13 -15.92 5.02 0.93
N GLN A 14 -16.75 6.08 0.85
CA GLN A 14 -18.22 5.99 0.72
C GLN A 14 -18.71 5.64 -0.72
N GLY A 15 -17.81 5.36 -1.66
CA GLY A 15 -18.15 4.94 -3.03
C GLY A 15 -18.40 3.43 -3.15
N PRO A 16 -19.16 2.97 -4.18
CA PRO A 16 -19.55 1.57 -4.33
C PRO A 16 -18.34 0.62 -4.33
N GLN A 17 -18.45 -0.44 -3.52
CA GLN A 17 -17.47 -1.52 -3.42
C GLN A 17 -17.28 -2.16 -4.80
N GLY A 18 -16.04 -2.32 -5.29
CA GLY A 18 -15.85 -3.18 -6.47
C GLY A 18 -14.54 -3.15 -7.22
N THR A 19 -13.71 -2.11 -7.16
CA THR A 19 -12.51 -2.05 -8.00
C THR A 19 -11.26 -1.69 -7.21
N GLY A 20 -10.41 -2.68 -6.99
CA GLY A 20 -9.03 -2.45 -6.54
C GLY A 20 -8.28 -1.61 -7.57
N GLY A 21 -7.39 -0.72 -7.10
CA GLY A 21 -6.60 0.18 -7.94
C GLY A 21 -6.89 1.67 -7.77
N GLU A 22 -7.84 2.05 -6.90
CA GLU A 22 -8.11 3.46 -6.63
C GLU A 22 -6.95 4.09 -5.84
N LEU A 23 -6.32 5.10 -6.44
CA LEU A 23 -5.21 5.85 -5.89
C LEU A 23 -5.68 7.27 -5.61
N LYS A 24 -5.53 7.74 -4.37
CA LYS A 24 -5.82 9.13 -3.97
C LYS A 24 -4.58 9.77 -3.35
N SER A 25 -4.34 11.05 -3.67
CA SER A 25 -3.26 11.84 -3.09
C SER A 25 -3.80 13.16 -2.56
N PHE A 26 -3.31 13.60 -1.40
CA PHE A 26 -3.66 14.89 -0.82
C PHE A 26 -2.48 15.46 -0.02
N GLN A 27 -2.51 16.76 0.26
CA GLN A 27 -1.52 17.41 1.11
C GLN A 27 -2.13 17.77 2.47
N VAL A 28 -1.35 17.57 3.53
CA VAL A 28 -1.63 17.98 4.90
C VAL A 28 -0.40 18.72 5.39
N ASP A 29 -0.54 20.02 5.63
CA ASP A 29 0.57 20.91 5.97
C ASP A 29 1.71 20.82 4.94
N ASP A 30 2.91 20.39 5.36
CA ASP A 30 4.09 20.18 4.51
C ASP A 30 4.26 18.72 4.07
N LYS A 31 3.25 17.88 4.30
CA LYS A 31 3.28 16.44 4.02
C LYS A 31 2.35 16.08 2.89
N GLU A 32 2.83 15.23 2.00
CA GLU A 32 2.04 14.61 0.96
C GLU A 32 1.65 13.20 1.38
N VAL A 33 0.35 12.92 1.35
CA VAL A 33 -0.22 11.62 1.66
C VAL A 33 -0.70 10.99 0.36
N THR A 34 -0.24 9.78 0.07
CA THR A 34 -0.68 8.98 -1.08
C THR A 34 -1.24 7.65 -0.57
N ILE A 35 -2.48 7.33 -0.93
CA ILE A 35 -3.15 6.10 -0.54
C ILE A 35 -3.46 5.27 -1.79
N ALA A 36 -3.03 4.02 -1.80
CA ALA A 36 -3.41 3.02 -2.78
C ALA A 36 -4.33 1.98 -2.12
N LYS A 37 -5.41 1.63 -2.81
CA LYS A 37 -6.41 0.64 -2.39
C LYS A 37 -6.28 -0.67 -3.17
N GLY A 38 -6.15 -1.76 -2.43
CA GLY A 38 -6.20 -3.14 -2.91
C GLY A 38 -7.54 -3.78 -2.58
N LEU A 39 -7.63 -5.10 -2.77
CA LEU A 39 -8.83 -5.88 -2.45
C LEU A 39 -8.90 -6.17 -0.94
N PHE A 40 -7.78 -6.56 -0.35
CA PHE A 40 -7.65 -6.86 1.07
C PHE A 40 -6.82 -5.82 1.82
N LEU A 41 -5.92 -5.10 1.14
CA LEU A 41 -4.96 -4.19 1.75
C LEU A 41 -5.16 -2.73 1.36
N TYR A 42 -4.84 -1.83 2.29
CA TYR A 42 -4.66 -0.41 2.03
C TYR A 42 -3.21 -0.02 2.28
N LEU A 43 -2.63 0.75 1.38
CA LEU A 43 -1.27 1.27 1.52
C LEU A 43 -1.28 2.79 1.52
N ALA A 44 -1.03 3.38 2.68
CA ALA A 44 -0.85 4.82 2.85
C ALA A 44 0.64 5.15 3.02
N VAL A 45 1.14 6.09 2.22
CA VAL A 45 2.48 6.65 2.34
C VAL A 45 2.39 8.13 2.63
N VAL A 46 3.05 8.55 3.71
CA VAL A 46 3.18 9.95 4.10
C VAL A 46 4.63 10.36 3.89
N GLY A 47 4.85 11.32 3.01
CA GLY A 47 6.17 11.87 2.71
C GLY A 47 6.23 13.37 2.98
N LYS A 48 7.44 13.89 3.16
CA LYS A 48 7.72 15.33 3.19
C LYS A 48 8.63 15.69 2.02
N GLY A 49 8.43 16.86 1.42
CA GLY A 49 9.17 17.31 0.25
C GLY A 49 8.59 16.81 -1.07
N THR A 50 9.38 16.85 -2.14
CA THR A 50 8.90 16.55 -3.50
C THR A 50 8.59 15.06 -3.68
N LYS A 51 7.33 14.72 -3.96
CA LYS A 51 6.93 13.35 -4.31
C LYS A 51 7.65 12.87 -5.58
N PRO A 52 8.31 11.70 -5.56
CA PRO A 52 8.85 11.09 -6.77
C PRO A 52 7.74 10.83 -7.78
N ARG A 53 7.91 11.26 -9.04
CA ARG A 53 6.89 11.12 -10.10
C ARG A 53 6.39 9.68 -10.26
N ALA A 54 7.27 8.70 -10.10
CA ALA A 54 6.95 7.28 -10.24
C ALA A 54 6.39 6.62 -8.96
N LEU A 55 6.31 7.34 -7.83
CA LEU A 55 5.82 6.77 -6.56
C LEU A 55 4.41 6.20 -6.69
N PRO A 56 3.42 6.89 -7.29
CA PRO A 56 2.06 6.39 -7.26
C PRO A 56 1.87 5.10 -8.07
N SER A 57 2.46 5.02 -9.27
CA SER A 57 2.43 3.79 -10.07
C SER A 57 3.19 2.63 -9.42
N ARG A 58 4.27 2.92 -8.68
CA ARG A 58 5.01 1.91 -7.89
C ARG A 58 4.19 1.39 -6.71
N LEU A 59 3.42 2.25 -6.04
CA LEU A 59 2.53 1.84 -4.95
C LEU A 59 1.45 0.89 -5.45
N VAL A 60 0.77 1.24 -6.56
CA VAL A 60 -0.26 0.38 -7.17
C VAL A 60 0.33 -0.97 -7.57
N ARG A 61 1.50 -0.98 -8.24
CA ARG A 61 2.16 -2.23 -8.64
C ARG A 61 2.60 -3.08 -7.45
N PHE A 62 3.15 -2.46 -6.41
CA PHE A 62 3.57 -3.17 -5.21
C PHE A 62 2.37 -3.79 -4.49
N LEU A 63 1.29 -3.02 -4.34
CA LEU A 63 0.06 -3.49 -3.72
C LEU A 63 -0.55 -4.65 -4.50
N ALA A 64 -0.62 -4.56 -5.84
CA ALA A 64 -1.07 -5.68 -6.68
C ALA A 64 -0.19 -6.94 -6.49
N GLY A 65 1.13 -6.78 -6.36
CA GLY A 65 2.04 -7.89 -6.08
C GLY A 65 1.78 -8.55 -4.72
N LEU A 66 1.49 -7.75 -3.68
CA LEU A 66 1.11 -8.28 -2.37
C LEU A 66 -0.23 -9.02 -2.41
N GLU A 67 -1.23 -8.48 -3.10
CA GLU A 67 -2.54 -9.10 -3.27
C GLU A 67 -2.44 -10.44 -4.00
N THR A 68 -1.59 -10.53 -5.03
CA THR A 68 -1.32 -11.81 -5.72
C THR A 68 -0.59 -12.82 -4.82
N ALA A 69 0.42 -12.37 -4.06
CA ALA A 69 1.23 -13.27 -3.23
C ALA A 69 0.50 -13.74 -1.95
N TYR A 70 -0.29 -12.86 -1.35
CA TYR A 70 -0.89 -13.09 -0.04
C TYR A 70 -2.42 -13.17 -0.06
N GLY A 71 -3.09 -12.89 -1.18
CA GLY A 71 -4.55 -12.86 -1.31
C GLY A 71 -5.28 -14.06 -0.70
N PRO A 72 -4.93 -15.32 -1.03
CA PRO A 72 -5.59 -16.49 -0.45
C PRO A 72 -5.48 -16.61 1.08
N ARG A 73 -4.41 -16.03 1.66
CA ARG A 73 -4.20 -15.98 3.10
C ARG A 73 -4.94 -14.80 3.72
N LEU A 74 -4.92 -13.64 3.07
CA LEU A 74 -5.62 -12.43 3.51
C LEU A 74 -7.13 -12.62 3.54
N GLU A 75 -7.68 -13.37 2.59
CA GLU A 75 -9.10 -13.73 2.56
C GLU A 75 -9.54 -14.48 3.82
N LYS A 76 -8.64 -15.28 4.42
CA LYS A 76 -8.89 -16.11 5.61
C LYS A 76 -8.17 -15.57 6.84
N TRP A 77 -7.75 -14.31 6.80
CA TRP A 77 -6.90 -13.75 7.85
C TRP A 77 -7.67 -13.60 9.15
N ASP A 78 -7.10 -14.14 10.22
CA ASP A 78 -7.65 -14.08 11.59
C ASP A 78 -7.39 -12.73 12.28
N GLY A 79 -6.75 -11.78 11.61
CA GLY A 79 -6.37 -10.47 12.14
C GLY A 79 -5.07 -10.47 12.96
N LEU A 80 -4.44 -11.63 13.17
CA LEU A 80 -3.19 -11.73 13.91
C LEU A 80 -2.00 -11.42 13.02
N ARG A 81 -1.08 -10.58 13.52
CA ARG A 81 0.16 -10.29 12.80
C ARG A 81 1.03 -11.53 12.53
N SER A 82 1.00 -12.50 13.43
CA SER A 82 1.75 -13.75 13.27
C SER A 82 1.29 -14.57 12.06
N SER A 83 0.02 -14.44 11.65
CA SER A 83 -0.55 -15.22 10.54
C SER A 83 -0.32 -14.56 9.17
N THR A 84 0.21 -13.34 9.10
CA THR A 84 0.50 -12.66 7.82
C THR A 84 1.76 -13.19 7.12
N GLY A 85 2.63 -13.90 7.84
CA GLY A 85 3.93 -14.38 7.33
C GLY A 85 4.85 -13.23 6.92
N ASN A 86 5.42 -13.28 5.71
CA ASN A 86 6.43 -12.33 5.24
C ASN A 86 5.87 -10.95 4.79
N LEU A 87 4.55 -10.74 4.85
CA LEU A 87 3.91 -9.50 4.42
C LEU A 87 4.55 -8.24 5.03
N ASP A 88 4.82 -8.29 6.34
CA ASP A 88 5.47 -7.18 7.05
C ASP A 88 6.88 -6.89 6.56
N ALA A 89 7.65 -7.94 6.27
CA ALA A 89 9.02 -7.81 5.80
C ALA A 89 9.06 -7.19 4.40
N ASP A 90 8.14 -7.59 3.52
CA ASP A 90 7.99 -7.04 2.18
C ASP A 90 7.55 -5.58 2.21
N LEU A 91 6.62 -5.22 3.09
CA LEU A 91 6.19 -3.84 3.32
C LEU A 91 7.37 -2.98 3.83
N ALA A 92 8.09 -3.45 4.84
CA ALA A 92 9.24 -2.75 5.38
C ALA A 92 10.36 -2.55 4.34
N TRP A 93 10.62 -3.56 3.51
CA TRP A 93 11.58 -3.46 2.40
C TRP A 93 11.15 -2.41 1.38
N PHE A 94 9.87 -2.41 0.99
CA PHE A 94 9.34 -1.47 0.00
C PHE A 94 9.49 -0.03 0.48
N LEU A 95 9.12 0.26 1.73
CA LEU A 95 9.23 1.60 2.32
C LEU A 95 10.69 2.06 2.47
N ARG A 96 11.64 1.15 2.71
CA ARG A 96 13.06 1.52 2.88
C ARG A 96 13.78 1.72 1.55
N LYS A 97 13.51 0.87 0.56
CA LYS A 97 14.30 0.79 -0.68
C LYS A 97 13.45 0.60 -1.94
N GLY A 98 12.41 -0.22 -1.86
CA GLY A 98 11.63 -0.63 -3.04
C GLY A 98 10.96 0.53 -3.78
N TYR A 99 10.47 1.54 -3.08
CA TYR A 99 9.80 2.69 -3.70
C TYR A 99 10.72 3.54 -4.59
N ARG A 100 12.05 3.47 -4.40
CA ARG A 100 13.05 4.21 -5.18
C ARG A 100 13.47 3.47 -6.45
N LEU A 101 13.36 2.16 -6.46
CA LEU A 101 13.82 1.32 -7.56
C LEU A 101 12.72 1.15 -8.63
N PRO A 102 13.06 1.20 -9.92
CA PRO A 102 12.20 0.62 -10.95
C PRO A 102 12.18 -0.89 -10.69
N THR A 103 11.03 -1.40 -10.26
CA THR A 103 10.81 -2.79 -9.83
C THR A 103 11.51 -3.80 -10.75
N LEU A 104 12.59 -4.41 -10.27
CA LEU A 104 13.27 -5.55 -10.89
C LEU A 104 13.10 -6.77 -9.97
N GLY A 105 12.16 -7.64 -10.33
CA GLY A 105 12.24 -9.10 -10.17
C GLY A 105 12.52 -9.75 -8.81
N ARG A 106 12.44 -9.05 -7.67
CA ARG A 106 12.81 -9.65 -6.37
C ARG A 106 11.65 -10.16 -5.52
N ALA A 107 10.41 -9.77 -5.82
CA ALA A 107 9.22 -10.28 -5.12
C ALA A 107 8.93 -11.78 -5.37
N VAL A 108 9.65 -12.42 -6.30
CA VAL A 108 9.42 -13.82 -6.72
C VAL A 108 10.51 -14.78 -6.24
N ARG A 109 11.60 -14.28 -5.62
CA ARG A 109 12.79 -15.11 -5.32
C ARG A 109 12.81 -15.78 -3.93
N TYR A 110 11.65 -16.03 -3.32
CA TYR A 110 11.57 -16.87 -2.11
C TYR A 110 10.94 -18.25 -2.35
N HIS A 111 10.78 -18.64 -3.61
CA HIS A 111 10.49 -20.02 -4.00
C HIS A 111 11.61 -20.54 -4.90
N ALA A 112 12.71 -20.92 -4.26
CA ALA A 112 13.59 -22.01 -4.70
C ALA A 112 14.08 -22.71 -3.44
#